data_AF-A0A522T934-F1
#
_entry.id   AF-A0A522T934-F1
#
_cell.length_a   1.000
_cell.length_b   1.000
_cell.length_c   1.000
_cell.angle_alpha   90.00
_cell.angle_beta   90.00
_cell.angle_gamma   90.00
#
_symmetry.space_group_name_H-M   'P 1'
#
loop_
_entity.id
_entity.type
_entity.pdbx_description
1 polymer ?
#
loop_
_entity_poly.entity_id
_entity_poly.type
_entity_poly.pdbx_seq_one_letter_code
_entity_poly.pdbx_strand_id
1 'polypeptide(L)'
;MGLGTRNPIYDALLLAHILSAVAGFGANALTGIYAGQLYPGASEEAVRYFNSPRFLAEKLIYLIPIFGLIMIGLSRGMPELEKPWVLIGMLLWIAAVAVAHAMVWPAERRLPELISRQRCNDELRLLAKKVSRGALVMDLIFVAAFVVMIVQIGGK
;
A
#
# COMPACT_ATOMS: atom_id res chain seq x y z
N MET A 1 15.52 32.61 12.78
CA MET A 1 14.71 31.46 13.22
C MET A 1 13.25 31.78 12.92
N GLY A 2 12.87 31.69 11.64
CA GLY A 2 11.58 32.18 11.16
C GLY A 2 10.49 31.14 11.34
N LEU A 3 9.55 31.39 12.26
CA LEU A 3 8.24 30.75 12.28
C LEU A 3 7.45 31.26 11.08
N GLY A 4 7.78 30.76 9.88
CA GLY A 4 6.90 30.88 8.73
C GLY A 4 5.56 30.25 9.09
N THR A 5 4.48 30.96 8.81
CA THR A 5 3.09 30.57 9.09
C THR A 5 2.80 29.17 8.55
N ARG A 6 3.01 28.15 9.40
CA ARG A 6 2.60 26.77 9.12
C ARG A 6 1.09 26.77 8.99
N ASN A 7 0.58 26.29 7.86
CA ASN A 7 -0.84 26.04 7.73
C ASN A 7 -1.15 24.72 8.45
N PRO A 8 -1.76 24.74 9.64
CA PRO A 8 -1.94 23.53 10.45
C PRO A 8 -2.81 22.49 9.74
N ILE A 9 -3.71 22.93 8.85
CA ILE A 9 -4.55 22.05 8.04
C ILE A 9 -3.69 21.31 7.01
N TYR A 10 -2.78 22.02 6.36
CA TYR A 10 -1.85 21.42 5.40
C TYR A 10 -0.96 20.37 6.09
N ASP A 11 -0.38 20.71 7.25
CA ASP A 11 0.47 19.80 8.01
C ASP A 11 -0.29 18.56 8.48
N ALA A 12 -1.54 18.72 8.94
CA ALA A 12 -2.40 17.61 9.33
C ALA A 12 -2.74 16.69 8.14
N LEU A 13 -3.03 17.25 6.96
CA LEU A 13 -3.28 16.47 5.74
C LEU A 13 -2.03 15.75 5.26
N LEU A 14 -0.87 16.38 5.34
CA LEU A 14 0.41 15.75 5.00
C LEU A 14 0.69 14.57 5.93
N LEU A 15 0.49 14.76 7.23
CA LEU A 15 0.63 13.68 8.21
C LEU A 15 -0.36 12.54 7.91
N ALA A 16 -1.63 12.86 7.65
CA ALA A 16 -2.65 11.87 7.31
C ALA A 16 -2.33 11.10 6.01
N HIS A 17 -1.78 11.78 4.99
CA HIS A 17 -1.30 11.19 3.76
C HIS A 17 -0.18 10.18 4.01
N ILE A 18 0.84 10.57 4.78
CA ILE A 18 1.98 9.71 5.11
C ILE A 18 1.52 8.52 5.95
N LEU A 19 0.72 8.75 6.99
CA LEU A 19 0.21 7.67 7.85
C LEU A 19 -0.65 6.68 7.06
N SER A 20 -1.46 7.16 6.11
CA SER A 20 -2.26 6.30 5.23
C SER A 20 -1.38 5.44 4.33
N ALA A 21 -0.29 6.01 3.80
CA ALA A 21 0.68 5.26 3.01
C ALA A 21 1.40 4.21 3.85
N VAL A 22 1.94 4.59 5.01
CA VAL A 22 2.66 3.67 5.90
C VAL A 22 1.74 2.55 6.40
N ALA A 23 0.52 2.86 6.83
CA ALA A 23 -0.41 1.85 7.30
C ALA A 23 -0.92 0.95 6.16
N GLY A 24 -1.23 1.53 4.99
CA GLY A 24 -1.74 0.78 3.84
C GLY A 24 -0.70 -0.17 3.23
N PHE A 25 0.50 0.35 2.93
CA PHE A 25 1.58 -0.47 2.38
C PHE A 25 2.24 -1.36 3.44
N GLY A 26 2.30 -0.91 4.71
CA GLY A 26 2.75 -1.76 5.81
C GLY A 26 1.86 -2.98 6.03
N ALA A 27 0.54 -2.82 5.94
CA ALA A 27 -0.38 -3.95 5.98
C ALA A 27 -0.19 -4.90 4.78
N ASN A 28 -0.01 -4.35 3.57
CA ASN A 28 0.30 -5.14 2.38
C ASN A 28 1.62 -5.93 2.52
N ALA A 29 2.67 -5.32 3.06
CA ALA A 29 3.95 -5.98 3.32
C ALA A 29 3.78 -7.16 4.29
N LEU A 30 3.03 -6.97 5.37
CA LEU A 30 2.70 -8.05 6.31
C LEU A 30 1.91 -9.17 5.63
N THR A 31 0.91 -8.84 4.81
CA THR A 31 0.18 -9.82 3.98
C THR A 31 1.14 -10.62 3.10
N GLY A 32 2.13 -9.98 2.48
CA GLY A 32 3.14 -10.64 1.66
C GLY A 32 4.07 -11.58 2.44
N ILE A 33 4.51 -11.15 3.64
CA ILE A 33 5.37 -11.93 4.54
C ILE A 33 4.63 -13.16 5.04
N TYR A 34 3.43 -12.99 5.60
CA TYR A 34 2.64 -14.11 6.12
C TYR A 34 2.18 -15.06 5.02
N ALA A 35 1.88 -14.56 3.81
CA ALA A 35 1.62 -15.42 2.67
C ALA A 35 2.86 -16.27 2.32
N GLY A 36 4.07 -15.69 2.39
CA GLY A 36 5.32 -16.44 2.21
C GLY A 36 5.51 -17.55 3.24
N GLN A 37 5.06 -17.35 4.47
CA GLN A 37 5.14 -18.34 5.56
C GLN A 37 4.09 -19.46 5.48
N LEU A 38 3.10 -19.36 4.58
CA LEU A 38 2.16 -20.46 4.34
C LEU A 38 2.81 -21.66 3.60
N TYR A 39 4.04 -21.50 3.11
CA TYR A 39 4.79 -22.54 2.41
C TYR A 39 6.29 -22.47 2.79
N PRO A 40 6.97 -23.57 3.19
CA PRO A 40 6.62 -24.99 3.00
C PRO A 40 5.79 -25.67 4.11
N GLY A 41 5.63 -25.05 5.27
CA GLY A 41 4.76 -25.55 6.33
C GLY A 41 4.02 -24.35 6.92
N ALA A 42 2.71 -24.31 6.73
CA ALA A 42 1.89 -23.16 7.08
C ALA A 42 2.05 -22.81 8.56
N SER A 43 2.82 -21.75 8.85
CA SER A 43 3.11 -21.36 10.22
C SER A 43 1.81 -21.04 10.97
N GLU A 44 1.75 -21.38 12.26
CA GLU A 44 0.56 -21.11 13.07
C GLU A 44 0.21 -19.62 13.10
N GLU A 45 1.24 -18.76 13.08
CA GLU A 45 1.08 -17.31 12.99
C GLU A 45 0.47 -16.86 11.66
N ALA A 46 0.91 -17.41 10.52
CA ALA A 46 0.34 -17.07 9.22
C ALA A 46 -1.11 -17.57 9.10
N VAL A 47 -1.39 -18.77 9.61
CA VAL A 47 -2.76 -19.30 9.69
C VAL A 47 -3.64 -18.39 10.54
N ARG A 48 -3.16 -17.95 11.70
CA ARG A 48 -3.89 -17.00 12.57
C ARG A 48 -4.10 -15.65 11.90
N TYR A 49 -3.10 -15.14 11.18
CA TYR A 49 -3.18 -13.87 10.46
C TYR A 49 -4.31 -13.88 9.44
N PHE A 50 -4.37 -14.89 8.57
CA PHE A 50 -5.41 -14.98 7.54
C PHE A 50 -6.80 -15.39 8.06
N ASN A 51 -6.89 -16.02 9.23
CA ASN A 51 -8.17 -16.34 9.87
C ASN A 51 -8.72 -15.21 10.76
N SER A 52 -7.93 -14.19 11.05
CA SER A 52 -8.35 -13.03 11.84
C SER A 52 -9.30 -12.12 11.04
N PRO A 53 -10.25 -11.41 11.68
CA PRO A 53 -11.07 -10.41 11.00
C PRO A 53 -10.20 -9.41 10.23
N ARG A 54 -10.50 -9.24 8.94
CA ARG A 54 -9.68 -8.42 8.05
C ARG A 54 -9.63 -6.99 8.52
N PHE A 55 -8.42 -6.51 8.81
CA PHE A 55 -8.21 -5.10 9.10
C PHE A 55 -8.35 -4.30 7.79
N LEU A 56 -9.11 -3.21 7.82
CA LEU A 56 -9.25 -2.28 6.70
C LEU A 56 -7.97 -1.48 6.40
N ALA A 57 -6.83 -1.81 7.04
CA ALA A 57 -5.57 -1.08 6.91
C ALA A 57 -5.11 -1.00 5.44
N GLU A 58 -5.19 -2.09 4.69
CA GLU A 58 -4.82 -2.07 3.25
C GLU A 58 -5.71 -1.13 2.42
N LYS A 59 -6.92 -0.82 2.88
CA LYS A 59 -7.82 0.13 2.20
C LYS A 59 -7.42 1.59 2.45
N LEU A 60 -6.54 1.86 3.42
CA LEU A 60 -6.00 3.20 3.63
C LEU A 60 -5.20 3.71 2.42
N ILE A 61 -4.75 2.83 1.52
CA ILE A 61 -4.10 3.24 0.27
C ILE A 61 -4.99 4.15 -0.60
N TYR A 62 -6.32 4.09 -0.45
CA TYR A 62 -7.24 4.97 -1.17
C TYR A 62 -7.23 6.40 -0.63
N LEU A 63 -6.85 6.60 0.63
CA LEU A 63 -6.80 7.93 1.24
C LEU A 63 -5.57 8.73 0.76
N ILE A 64 -4.53 8.05 0.28
CA ILE A 64 -3.29 8.65 -0.21
C ILE A 64 -3.56 9.70 -1.30
N PRO A 65 -4.17 9.37 -2.46
CA PRO A 65 -4.43 10.39 -3.49
C PRO A 65 -5.46 11.42 -3.03
N ILE A 66 -6.42 11.06 -2.17
CA ILE A 66 -7.43 11.98 -1.66
C ILE A 66 -6.74 13.11 -0.88
N PHE A 67 -5.91 12.76 0.10
CA PHE A 67 -5.16 13.76 0.86
C PHE A 67 -4.15 14.51 -0.01
N GLY A 68 -3.51 13.83 -0.96
CA GLY A 68 -2.60 14.46 -1.93
C GLY A 68 -3.28 15.55 -2.76
N LEU A 69 -4.45 15.26 -3.31
CA LEU A 69 -5.23 16.19 -4.13
C LEU A 69 -5.77 17.37 -3.31
N ILE A 70 -6.23 17.12 -2.07
CA ILE A 70 -6.67 18.20 -1.16
C ILE A 70 -5.50 19.13 -0.83
N MET A 71 -4.31 18.60 -0.53
CA MET A 71 -3.12 19.40 -0.28
C MET A 71 -2.74 20.28 -1.48
N ILE A 72 -2.83 19.76 -2.70
CA ILE A 72 -2.57 20.52 -3.93
C ILE A 72 -3.57 21.67 -4.10
N GLY A 73 -4.85 21.43 -3.80
CA GLY A 73 -5.88 22.47 -3.78
C GLY A 73 -5.56 23.60 -2.79
N LEU A 74 -4.95 23.27 -1.66
CA LEU A 74 -4.56 24.25 -0.62
C LEU A 74 -3.24 24.96 -0.90
N SER A 75 -2.33 24.37 -1.70
CA SER A 75 -0.94 24.85 -1.80
C SER A 75 -0.69 25.90 -2.88
N ARG A 76 -1.48 25.93 -3.97
CA ARG A 76 -1.47 26.94 -5.07
C ARG A 76 -2.41 26.62 -6.25
N GLY A 77 -3.17 25.50 -6.22
CA GLY A 77 -4.16 25.16 -7.26
C GLY A 77 -3.59 24.37 -8.45
N MET A 78 -4.27 24.39 -9.60
CA MET A 78 -4.02 23.52 -10.77
C MET A 78 -2.58 23.48 -11.32
N PRO A 79 -1.76 24.55 -11.30
CA PRO A 79 -0.37 24.48 -11.77
C PRO A 79 0.50 23.48 -10.99
N GLU A 80 0.08 23.08 -9.79
CA GLU A 80 0.77 22.05 -9.01
C GLU A 80 0.48 20.62 -9.51
N LEU A 81 -0.65 20.40 -10.20
CA LEU A 81 -1.01 19.09 -10.76
C LEU A 81 -0.18 18.71 -11.99
N GLU A 82 0.26 19.69 -12.76
CA GLU A 82 1.06 19.50 -13.98
C GLU A 82 2.51 19.12 -13.68
N LYS A 83 2.91 19.15 -12.40
CA LYS A 83 4.25 18.78 -11.99
C LYS A 83 4.51 17.30 -12.30
N PRO A 84 5.59 16.96 -13.03
CA PRO A 84 5.85 15.60 -13.48
C PRO A 84 5.83 14.56 -12.36
N TRP A 85 6.33 14.90 -11.17
CA TRP A 85 6.34 13.99 -10.01
C TRP A 85 4.95 13.71 -9.44
N VAL A 86 4.02 14.67 -9.51
CA VAL A 86 2.62 14.46 -9.09
C VAL A 86 1.96 13.48 -10.05
N LEU A 87 2.15 13.67 -11.35
CA LEU A 87 1.61 12.77 -12.38
C LEU A 87 2.21 11.37 -12.28
N ILE A 88 3.54 11.26 -12.15
CA ILE A 88 4.21 9.96 -11.98
C ILE A 88 3.74 9.28 -10.68
N GLY A 89 3.65 10.00 -9.57
CA GLY A 89 3.14 9.48 -8.31
C GLY A 89 1.70 8.96 -8.43
N MET A 90 0.83 9.70 -9.14
CA MET A 90 -0.54 9.29 -9.40
C MET A 90 -0.60 8.02 -10.27
N LEU A 91 0.21 7.94 -11.33
CA LEU A 91 0.30 6.76 -12.19
C LEU A 91 0.79 5.53 -11.42
N LEU A 92 1.82 5.69 -10.57
CA LEU A 92 2.32 4.62 -9.71
C LEU A 92 1.27 4.20 -8.69
N TRP A 93 0.51 5.12 -8.11
CA TRP A 93 -0.60 4.78 -7.22
C TRP A 93 -1.69 3.97 -7.96
N ILE A 94 -2.10 4.38 -9.16
CA ILE A 94 -3.05 3.64 -10.00
C ILE A 94 -2.51 2.22 -10.26
N ALA A 95 -1.24 2.09 -10.62
CA ALA A 95 -0.60 0.79 -10.84
C ALA A 95 -0.63 -0.08 -9.58
N ALA A 96 -0.32 0.47 -8.41
CA ALA A 96 -0.39 -0.26 -7.14
C ALA A 96 -1.81 -0.75 -6.84
N VAL A 97 -2.84 0.09 -7.02
CA VAL A 97 -4.25 -0.29 -6.83
C VAL A 97 -4.69 -1.34 -7.85
N ALA A 98 -4.24 -1.25 -9.10
CA ALA A 98 -4.52 -2.25 -10.11
C ALA A 98 -3.94 -3.61 -9.73
N VAL A 99 -2.70 -3.67 -9.23
CA VAL A 99 -2.09 -4.90 -8.71
C VAL A 99 -2.85 -5.44 -7.51
N ALA A 100 -3.28 -4.57 -6.59
CA ALA A 100 -4.07 -4.96 -5.42
C ALA A 100 -5.38 -5.67 -5.82
N HIS A 101 -6.13 -5.08 -6.76
CA HIS A 101 -7.39 -5.64 -7.25
C HIS A 101 -7.20 -6.88 -8.13
N ALA A 102 -6.15 -6.96 -8.94
CA ALA A 102 -5.96 -8.07 -9.88
C ALA A 102 -5.29 -9.29 -9.24
N MET A 103 -4.40 -9.07 -8.26
CA MET A 103 -3.54 -10.11 -7.72
C MET A 103 -3.76 -10.36 -6.24
N VAL A 104 -3.62 -9.33 -5.40
CA VAL A 104 -3.52 -9.50 -3.95
C VAL A 104 -4.88 -9.84 -3.34
N TRP A 105 -5.86 -8.93 -3.43
CA TRP A 105 -7.14 -9.10 -2.74
C TRP A 105 -7.96 -10.30 -3.20
N PRO A 106 -8.05 -10.65 -4.50
CA PRO A 106 -8.78 -11.84 -4.91
C PRO A 106 -8.13 -13.13 -4.38
N ALA A 107 -6.80 -13.17 -4.33
CA ALA A 107 -6.08 -14.35 -3.87
C ALA A 107 -6.13 -14.46 -2.34
N GLU A 108 -5.93 -13.36 -1.63
CA GLU A 108 -6.06 -13.27 -0.18
C GLU A 108 -7.47 -13.62 0.30
N ARG A 109 -8.51 -13.35 -0.50
CA ARG A 109 -9.89 -13.77 -0.20
C ARG A 109 -10.10 -15.28 -0.15
N ARG A 110 -9.32 -16.03 -0.95
CA ARG A 110 -9.44 -17.49 -1.08
C ARG A 110 -8.55 -18.25 -0.08
N LEU A 111 -7.56 -17.59 0.54
CA LEU A 111 -6.63 -18.24 1.47
C LEU A 111 -7.31 -18.87 2.70
N PRO A 112 -8.24 -18.21 3.42
CA PRO A 112 -8.85 -18.79 4.63
C PRO A 112 -9.61 -20.10 4.36
N GLU A 113 -10.30 -20.19 3.22
CA GLU A 113 -11.02 -21.39 2.80
C GLU A 113 -10.07 -22.56 2.53
N LEU A 114 -8.89 -22.31 1.93
CA LEU A 114 -7.89 -23.34 1.68
C LEU A 114 -7.14 -23.74 2.95
N ILE A 115 -6.86 -22.78 3.83
CA ILE A 115 -6.21 -23.01 5.13
C ILE A 115 -7.08 -23.88 6.04
N SER A 116 -8.37 -23.56 6.17
CA SER A 116 -9.33 -24.31 7.01
C SER A 116 -9.52 -25.76 6.57
N ARG A 117 -9.33 -26.08 5.29
CA ARG A 117 -9.39 -27.45 4.76
C ARG A 117 -8.13 -28.28 5.09
N GLN A 118 -7.13 -27.71 5.77
CA GLN A 118 -5.88 -28.35 6.22
C GLN A 118 -5.10 -29.08 5.11
N ARG A 119 -5.36 -28.76 3.84
CA ARG A 119 -4.65 -29.39 2.75
C ARG A 119 -3.41 -28.57 2.42
N CYS A 120 -2.23 -29.08 2.76
CA CYS A 120 -0.96 -28.60 2.21
C CYS A 120 -0.87 -28.99 0.72
N ASN A 121 -1.76 -28.42 -0.08
CA ASN A 121 -1.93 -28.68 -1.50
C ASN A 121 -1.09 -27.69 -2.30
N ASP A 122 -0.69 -28.10 -3.51
CA ASP A 122 -0.04 -27.22 -4.47
C ASP A 122 -0.86 -25.95 -4.77
N GLU A 123 -2.19 -26.03 -4.67
CA GLU A 123 -3.08 -24.88 -4.83
C GLU A 123 -2.85 -23.79 -3.76
N LEU A 124 -2.74 -24.17 -2.48
CA LEU A 124 -2.44 -23.22 -1.40
C LEU A 124 -1.09 -22.56 -1.63
N ARG A 125 -0.08 -23.35 -2.02
CA ARG A 125 1.27 -22.86 -2.34
C ARG A 125 1.25 -21.87 -3.49
N LEU A 126 0.56 -22.18 -4.58
CA LEU A 126 0.46 -21.31 -5.76
C LEU A 126 -0.23 -19.98 -5.40
N LEU A 127 -1.30 -20.05 -4.62
CA LEU A 127 -2.05 -18.87 -4.21
C LEU A 127 -1.25 -18.00 -3.24
N ALA A 128 -0.61 -18.60 -2.25
CA ALA A 128 0.28 -17.93 -1.31
C ALA A 128 1.44 -17.23 -2.03
N LYS A 129 2.08 -17.90 -2.99
CA LYS A 129 3.11 -17.29 -3.86
C LYS A 129 2.56 -16.12 -4.67
N LYS A 130 1.32 -16.22 -5.18
CA LYS A 130 0.68 -15.14 -5.93
C LYS A 130 0.45 -13.90 -5.04
N VAL A 131 -0.06 -14.09 -3.82
CA VAL A 131 -0.24 -13.01 -2.84
C VAL A 131 1.10 -12.38 -2.49
N SER A 132 2.10 -13.19 -2.11
CA SER A 132 3.43 -12.71 -1.75
C SER A 132 4.11 -11.91 -2.89
N ARG A 133 4.04 -12.41 -4.13
CA ARG A 133 4.55 -11.69 -5.30
C ARG A 133 3.78 -10.40 -5.59
N GLY A 134 2.45 -10.43 -5.48
CA GLY A 134 1.61 -9.25 -5.68
C GLY A 134 1.93 -8.15 -4.64
N ALA A 135 2.07 -8.54 -3.37
CA ALA A 135 2.44 -7.64 -2.29
C ALA A 135 3.83 -7.02 -2.53
N LEU A 136 4.83 -7.84 -2.90
CA LEU A 136 6.17 -7.36 -3.25
C LEU A 136 6.13 -6.35 -4.40
N VAL A 137 5.36 -6.62 -5.47
CA VAL A 137 5.22 -5.69 -6.60
C VAL A 137 4.59 -4.37 -6.13
N MET A 138 3.56 -4.41 -5.30
CA MET A 138 2.96 -3.20 -4.72
C MET A 138 3.95 -2.39 -3.88
N ASP A 139 4.74 -3.06 -3.03
CA ASP A 139 5.74 -2.40 -2.19
C ASP A 139 6.86 -1.78 -3.03
N LEU A 140 7.31 -2.44 -4.10
CA LEU A 140 8.28 -1.87 -5.04
C LEU A 140 7.73 -0.63 -5.76
N ILE A 141 6.45 -0.66 -6.16
CA ILE A 141 5.78 0.52 -6.75
C ILE A 141 5.71 1.66 -5.73
N PHE A 142 5.40 1.35 -4.47
CA PHE A 142 5.38 2.34 -3.39
C PHE A 142 6.76 2.95 -3.15
N VAL A 143 7.82 2.14 -3.07
CA VAL A 143 9.20 2.61 -2.93
C VAL A 143 9.57 3.51 -4.11
N ALA A 144 9.23 3.12 -5.34
CA ALA A 144 9.47 3.96 -6.51
C ALA A 144 8.74 5.31 -6.41
N ALA A 145 7.46 5.31 -5.99
CA ALA A 145 6.68 6.53 -5.81
C ALA A 145 7.29 7.43 -4.72
N PHE A 146 7.73 6.85 -3.60
CA PHE A 146 8.38 7.55 -2.51
C PHE A 146 9.72 8.18 -2.93
N VAL A 147 10.55 7.44 -3.69
CA VAL A 147 11.81 7.95 -4.24
C VAL A 147 11.56 9.13 -5.18
N VAL A 148 10.59 9.02 -6.09
CA VAL A 148 10.21 10.11 -7.01
C VAL A 148 9.80 11.36 -6.22
N MET A 149 9.09 11.21 -5.11
CA MET A 149 8.70 12.33 -4.26
C MET A 149 9.88 12.94 -3.48
N ILE A 150 10.79 12.13 -2.94
CA ILE A 150 11.93 12.60 -2.14
C ILE A 150 12.97 13.31 -3.00
N VAL A 151 13.36 12.73 -4.13
CA VAL A 151 14.44 13.27 -4.97
C VAL A 151 14.15 14.72 -5.35
N GLN A 152 12.87 15.06 -5.54
CA GLN A 152 12.46 16.43 -5.85
C GLN A 152 12.33 17.35 -4.64
N ILE A 153 12.15 16.82 -3.43
CA ILE A 153 12.25 17.61 -2.19
C ILE A 153 13.70 18.08 -2.00
N GLY A 154 14.69 17.26 -2.34
CA GLY A 154 16.12 17.59 -2.23
C GLY A 154 16.73 18.33 -3.42
N GLY A 155 16.09 18.29 -4.59
CA GLY A 155 16.55 18.95 -5.82
C GLY A 155 16.03 20.38 -6.03
N LYS A 156 15.45 21.00 -4.98
CA LYS A 156 15.07 22.41 -4.94
C LYS A 156 16.01 23.21 -4.07
#